data_AF-A0A3A4PC50-F1
#
_entry.id   AF-A0A3A4PC50-F1
#
_cell.length_a   1.000
_cell.length_b   1.000
_cell.length_c   1.000
_cell.angle_alpha   90.00
_cell.angle_beta   90.00
_cell.angle_gamma   90.00
#
_symmetry.space_group_name_H-M   'P 1'
#
loop_
_entity.id
_entity.type
_entity.pdbx_description
1 polymer ?
#
loop_
_entity_poly.entity_id
_entity_poly.type
_entity_poly.pdbx_seq_one_letter_code
_entity_poly.pdbx_strand_id
1 'polypeptide(L)'
;MRGVPRRGEPGRRSVPQSRRPGGPRVPGGPEGAGHRPVRREGVGIRFVPHPRGRPGTLPRDQGAGGLEGVRHAAVAGGRVHRAVHAQRGARDAYRRDRLLRPGRRGRPEEVAAAETARPIEEREGSAQGFPRGRSLRNVPENPPPAPAVDRMRNRENGSGSGRRLADGGLSWEALRTRARILDGIRAFFRERGFLEVDPPIAQAYPNIDPNIYPVTISDAAGVATRHYLHTSPEIAMKKLLAAGSGDIFYLGKVFRDREGSPLHSPEFTMLEWYRVGGSAGDAMRDIEELSRALSAMVNGREAVVRGGREIPLCRPWERRELSVAYRELLGAEMTDAAGIRAGLSRLGFRPDASESWEELFFRAYLEVIEPDAAARGTCFLTGYPAALGAMARRREGDPDVAERFEGYVGGVEIVNGYEELTDAAEQEDRLTALAERHRRLTGAALPVDPGFLDALRHGLPACSGAALGVDRLVMLLLGRDGIADGMYR
;
A
#
# COMPACT_ATOMS: atom_id res chain seq x y z
N MET A 1 19.20 27.20 59.57
CA MET A 1 19.25 28.01 60.80
C MET A 1 19.59 29.45 60.44
N ARG A 2 18.75 30.41 60.88
CA ARG A 2 18.95 31.87 61.14
C ARG A 2 19.79 32.70 60.13
N GLY A 3 19.36 33.83 59.59
CA GLY A 3 18.25 34.74 59.88
C GLY A 3 18.32 35.99 58.99
N VAL A 4 17.20 36.71 58.90
CA VAL A 4 16.95 37.95 58.14
C VAL A 4 17.18 39.18 59.05
N PRO A 5 17.45 40.38 58.51
CA PRO A 5 16.48 41.51 58.58
C PRO A 5 16.46 42.32 57.25
N ARG A 6 15.34 42.58 56.55
CA ARG A 6 14.21 43.55 56.70
C ARG A 6 14.53 45.07 56.67
N ARG A 7 14.08 45.68 55.54
CA ARG A 7 13.23 46.91 55.32
C ARG A 7 13.80 48.35 55.42
N GLY A 8 13.33 49.17 54.45
CA GLY A 8 13.20 50.65 54.47
C GLY A 8 13.29 51.25 53.05
N GLU A 9 12.25 51.19 52.21
CA GLU A 9 11.23 52.21 51.86
C GLU A 9 11.68 53.46 51.05
N PRO A 10 10.80 54.02 50.16
CA PRO A 10 11.18 54.76 48.96
C PRO A 10 10.84 56.27 48.97
N GLY A 11 11.63 57.08 48.24
CA GLY A 11 11.42 58.52 48.05
C GLY A 11 10.77 58.87 46.70
N ARG A 12 9.70 59.66 46.76
CA ARG A 12 8.85 60.18 45.66
C ARG A 12 9.47 61.36 44.89
N ARG A 13 9.04 61.54 43.62
CA ARG A 13 8.67 62.80 42.87
C ARG A 13 8.90 62.58 41.36
N SER A 14 8.14 63.06 40.38
CA SER A 14 6.79 63.62 40.21
C SER A 14 6.61 63.82 38.68
N VAL A 15 5.39 63.63 38.18
CA VAL A 15 4.95 63.74 36.76
C VAL A 15 4.83 65.22 36.33
N PRO A 16 4.79 65.57 35.02
CA PRO A 16 3.51 65.78 34.29
C PRO A 16 3.51 65.17 32.85
N GLN A 17 2.49 64.44 32.40
CA GLN A 17 1.25 64.90 31.71
C GLN A 17 1.55 65.82 30.49
N SER A 18 1.02 65.66 29.26
CA SER A 18 -0.24 65.10 28.77
C SER A 18 -0.34 65.22 27.22
N ARG A 19 -1.38 64.58 26.64
CA ARG A 19 -2.14 64.90 25.39
C ARG A 19 -1.99 63.98 24.15
N ARG A 20 -2.91 63.02 24.05
CA ARG A 20 -3.78 62.77 22.86
C ARG A 20 -4.99 63.74 22.93
N PRO A 21 -5.87 63.96 21.92
CA PRO A 21 -6.34 63.02 20.86
C PRO A 21 -6.74 63.64 19.49
N GLY A 22 -7.18 62.81 18.53
CA GLY A 22 -8.03 63.26 17.40
C GLY A 22 -8.08 62.34 16.16
N GLY A 23 -9.19 61.61 15.98
CA GLY A 23 -9.84 61.46 14.64
C GLY A 23 -10.87 62.60 14.46
N PRO A 24 -11.75 62.67 13.42
CA PRO A 24 -12.26 61.59 12.54
C PRO A 24 -12.52 61.99 11.04
N ARG A 25 -13.06 61.03 10.24
CA ARG A 25 -14.18 61.15 9.24
C ARG A 25 -13.95 60.66 7.80
N VAL A 26 -15.03 60.01 7.32
CA VAL A 26 -15.43 59.56 5.97
C VAL A 26 -16.16 60.71 5.23
N PRO A 27 -16.15 60.76 3.88
CA PRO A 27 -17.36 60.53 3.03
C PRO A 27 -17.00 59.70 1.76
N GLY A 28 -17.80 58.79 1.20
CA GLY A 28 -19.11 58.97 0.54
C GLY A 28 -18.98 58.52 -0.94
N GLY A 29 -19.80 57.56 -1.40
CA GLY A 29 -19.79 57.02 -2.79
C GLY A 29 -20.42 57.95 -3.84
N PRO A 30 -20.42 57.54 -5.13
CA PRO A 30 -21.68 57.06 -5.71
C PRO A 30 -21.55 55.84 -6.66
N GLU A 31 -22.72 55.31 -6.99
CA GLU A 31 -23.07 54.10 -7.75
C GLU A 31 -22.70 54.14 -9.24
N GLY A 32 -22.61 52.95 -9.87
CA GLY A 32 -23.15 52.74 -11.22
C GLY A 32 -22.23 52.13 -12.29
N ALA A 33 -22.61 50.93 -12.73
CA ALA A 33 -22.43 50.33 -14.07
C ALA A 33 -21.14 49.56 -14.42
N GLY A 34 -21.35 48.31 -14.87
CA GLY A 34 -20.61 47.77 -16.02
C GLY A 34 -19.84 46.46 -15.80
N HIS A 35 -20.53 45.34 -15.94
CA HIS A 35 -19.92 44.03 -16.25
C HIS A 35 -19.01 44.11 -17.48
N ARG A 36 -17.71 43.78 -17.34
CA ARG A 36 -16.89 43.10 -18.36
C ARG A 36 -15.77 42.28 -17.70
N PRO A 37 -15.63 40.98 -17.98
CA PRO A 37 -14.48 40.21 -17.52
C PRO A 37 -13.25 40.47 -18.39
N VAL A 38 -12.14 40.81 -17.75
CA VAL A 38 -10.80 40.88 -18.38
C VAL A 38 -10.29 39.45 -18.56
N ARG A 39 -10.03 39.08 -19.83
CA ARG A 39 -9.37 37.84 -20.21
C ARG A 39 -7.94 37.83 -19.66
N ARG A 40 -7.59 36.82 -18.86
CA ARG A 40 -6.19 36.41 -18.66
C ARG A 40 -5.85 35.38 -19.72
N GLU A 41 -4.87 35.69 -20.54
CA GLU A 41 -4.27 34.78 -21.52
C GLU A 41 -3.51 33.68 -20.77
N GLY A 42 -4.07 32.47 -20.79
CA GLY A 42 -3.33 31.25 -20.44
C GLY A 42 -2.56 30.77 -21.67
N VAL A 43 -1.25 30.58 -21.52
CA VAL A 43 -0.40 29.88 -22.48
C VAL A 43 -0.80 28.41 -22.45
N GLY A 44 -1.72 28.03 -23.35
CA GLY A 44 -2.16 26.66 -23.56
C GLY A 44 -1.27 25.94 -24.57
N ILE A 45 -0.61 24.87 -24.12
CA ILE A 45 0.04 23.88 -24.99
C ILE A 45 -1.09 23.13 -25.75
N ARG A 46 -1.16 23.34 -27.07
CA ARG A 46 -2.12 22.66 -27.96
C ARG A 46 -1.66 21.22 -28.24
N PHE A 47 -2.48 20.24 -27.88
CA PHE A 47 -2.41 18.90 -28.48
C PHE A 47 -3.43 18.79 -29.63
N VAL A 48 -2.94 18.39 -30.80
CA VAL A 48 -3.73 18.16 -32.02
C VAL A 48 -4.46 16.82 -31.91
N PRO A 49 -5.79 16.76 -32.08
CA PRO A 49 -6.52 15.48 -32.07
C PRO A 49 -6.42 14.79 -33.43
N HIS A 50 -6.06 13.49 -33.43
CA HIS A 50 -6.18 12.63 -34.61
C HIS A 50 -7.63 12.14 -34.77
N PRO A 51 -8.19 12.10 -36.00
CA PRO A 51 -9.62 11.91 -36.20
C PRO A 51 -10.05 10.45 -36.05
N ARG A 52 -11.19 10.26 -35.38
CA ARG A 52 -11.96 9.01 -35.31
C ARG A 52 -12.63 8.71 -36.66
N GLY A 53 -12.30 7.58 -37.27
CA GLY A 53 -13.03 7.04 -38.42
C GLY A 53 -14.37 6.41 -38.00
N ARG A 54 -15.44 6.77 -38.72
CA ARG A 54 -16.78 6.15 -38.65
C ARG A 54 -16.88 4.93 -39.58
N PRO A 55 -17.84 4.01 -39.35
CA PRO A 55 -17.86 2.67 -39.93
C PRO A 55 -18.45 2.64 -41.35
N GLY A 56 -17.84 1.86 -42.24
CA GLY A 56 -18.31 1.60 -43.60
C GLY A 56 -18.57 0.12 -43.87
N THR A 57 -19.85 -0.19 -44.13
CA THR A 57 -20.39 -1.15 -45.10
C THR A 57 -19.67 -2.47 -45.43
N LEU A 58 -20.41 -3.56 -45.21
CA LEU A 58 -20.23 -4.93 -45.72
C LEU A 58 -20.03 -5.02 -47.24
N PRO A 59 -19.41 -6.12 -47.69
CA PRO A 59 -19.95 -6.90 -48.81
C PRO A 59 -20.29 -8.33 -48.39
N ARG A 60 -21.42 -8.83 -48.92
CA ARG A 60 -21.75 -10.25 -49.03
C ARG A 60 -20.94 -10.84 -50.18
N ASP A 61 -20.31 -12.01 -50.01
CA ASP A 61 -20.74 -13.19 -50.75
C ASP A 61 -20.14 -14.53 -50.24
N GLN A 62 -21.04 -15.52 -50.29
CA GLN A 62 -20.94 -16.96 -50.49
C GLN A 62 -19.65 -17.76 -50.19
N GLY A 63 -19.83 -18.80 -49.37
CA GLY A 63 -18.90 -19.93 -49.24
C GLY A 63 -19.46 -20.98 -48.28
N ALA A 64 -20.19 -21.96 -48.79
CA ALA A 64 -20.67 -23.12 -48.05
C ALA A 64 -19.49 -24.02 -47.65
N GLY A 65 -19.42 -24.40 -46.37
CA GLY A 65 -18.48 -25.39 -45.86
C GLY A 65 -18.90 -25.80 -44.46
N GLY A 66 -19.50 -26.99 -44.35
CA GLY A 66 -19.93 -27.54 -43.07
C GLY A 66 -18.74 -28.00 -42.23
N LEU A 67 -18.75 -27.65 -40.94
CA LEU A 67 -17.97 -28.33 -39.91
C LEU A 67 -18.74 -28.33 -38.60
N GLU A 68 -18.69 -29.48 -37.95
CA GLU A 68 -19.39 -29.89 -36.74
C GLU A 68 -19.04 -29.00 -35.53
N GLY A 69 -20.07 -28.53 -34.81
CA GLY A 69 -19.89 -27.75 -33.59
C GLY A 69 -20.17 -28.59 -32.35
N VAL A 70 -19.12 -29.10 -31.69
CA VAL A 70 -19.21 -29.64 -30.32
C VAL A 70 -19.28 -28.47 -29.34
N ARG A 71 -20.37 -28.36 -28.58
CA ARG A 71 -20.48 -27.41 -27.47
C ARG A 71 -20.09 -28.11 -26.16
N HIS A 72 -19.05 -27.62 -25.50
CA HIS A 72 -18.72 -28.02 -24.14
C HIS A 72 -19.37 -27.07 -23.14
N ALA A 73 -20.28 -27.60 -22.32
CA ALA A 73 -20.65 -27.00 -21.05
C ALA A 73 -19.86 -27.73 -19.95
N ALA A 74 -18.99 -27.02 -19.24
CA ALA A 74 -18.29 -27.57 -18.09
C ALA A 74 -19.13 -27.28 -16.84
N VAL A 75 -19.75 -28.33 -16.30
CA VAL A 75 -20.23 -28.39 -14.92
C VAL A 75 -19.14 -29.11 -14.12
N ALA A 76 -18.75 -28.55 -12.98
CA ALA A 76 -17.80 -29.17 -12.07
C ALA A 76 -18.40 -30.49 -11.53
N GLY A 77 -17.79 -31.62 -11.90
CA GLY A 77 -18.07 -32.93 -11.32
C GLY A 77 -18.52 -33.99 -12.35
N GLY A 78 -17.60 -34.86 -12.75
CA GLY A 78 -17.87 -36.23 -13.22
C GLY A 78 -18.49 -36.40 -14.62
N ARG A 79 -17.80 -37.17 -15.49
CA ARG A 79 -18.38 -37.68 -16.75
C ARG A 79 -19.27 -38.89 -16.48
N VAL A 80 -20.52 -38.85 -16.92
CA VAL A 80 -21.39 -40.03 -17.06
C VAL A 80 -21.87 -40.11 -18.50
N HIS A 81 -21.62 -41.24 -19.16
CA HIS A 81 -22.12 -41.52 -20.50
C HIS A 81 -23.53 -42.10 -20.42
N ARG A 82 -24.48 -41.57 -21.20
CA ARG A 82 -25.73 -42.27 -21.51
C ARG A 82 -26.16 -41.97 -22.95
N ALA A 83 -26.24 -43.02 -23.76
CA ALA A 83 -26.82 -42.97 -25.10
C ALA A 83 -28.35 -43.08 -25.00
N VAL A 84 -29.08 -42.30 -25.80
CA VAL A 84 -30.51 -42.54 -26.05
C VAL A 84 -30.80 -42.34 -27.54
N HIS A 85 -31.29 -43.40 -28.18
CA HIS A 85 -31.79 -43.43 -29.55
C HIS A 85 -33.09 -42.63 -29.69
N ALA A 86 -33.25 -41.94 -30.82
CA ALA A 86 -34.49 -41.29 -31.21
C ALA A 86 -35.50 -42.28 -31.82
N GLN A 87 -36.78 -42.15 -31.45
CA GLN A 87 -37.91 -42.50 -32.32
C GLN A 87 -38.99 -41.42 -32.25
N ARG A 88 -39.70 -41.31 -33.39
CA ARG A 88 -40.41 -40.14 -33.92
C ARG A 88 -41.90 -40.14 -33.59
N GLY A 89 -42.48 -38.94 -33.63
CA GLY A 89 -43.90 -38.67 -33.90
C GLY A 89 -44.22 -37.22 -33.51
N ALA A 90 -43.98 -36.21 -34.38
CA ALA A 90 -44.91 -35.67 -35.39
C ALA A 90 -46.20 -35.07 -34.76
N ARG A 91 -46.68 -33.86 -35.01
CA ARG A 91 -46.37 -32.66 -35.84
C ARG A 91 -47.19 -31.51 -35.20
N ASP A 92 -46.70 -30.27 -35.18
CA ASP A 92 -47.27 -29.10 -35.87
C ASP A 92 -46.62 -27.85 -35.24
N ALA A 93 -46.37 -26.70 -35.86
CA ALA A 93 -46.37 -26.27 -37.25
C ALA A 93 -45.45 -25.03 -37.29
N TYR A 94 -44.82 -24.81 -38.43
CA TYR A 94 -43.78 -23.80 -38.67
C TYR A 94 -44.42 -22.44 -38.99
N ARG A 95 -44.10 -21.37 -38.25
CA ARG A 95 -43.85 -20.02 -38.83
C ARG A 95 -43.12 -19.10 -37.85
N ARG A 96 -42.03 -18.52 -38.38
CA ARG A 96 -41.11 -17.51 -37.83
C ARG A 96 -41.87 -16.21 -37.48
N ASP A 97 -41.38 -15.26 -36.69
CA ASP A 97 -40.00 -14.87 -36.48
C ASP A 97 -39.86 -13.91 -35.27
N ARG A 98 -38.67 -13.96 -34.65
CA ARG A 98 -37.87 -12.83 -34.13
C ARG A 98 -38.30 -11.92 -32.97
N LEU A 99 -37.34 -11.84 -32.04
CA LEU A 99 -36.87 -10.71 -31.21
C LEU A 99 -37.41 -10.56 -29.77
N LEU A 100 -36.86 -11.34 -28.83
CA LEU A 100 -36.59 -10.89 -27.46
C LEU A 100 -35.28 -11.54 -26.92
N ARG A 101 -34.25 -10.71 -26.67
CA ARG A 101 -33.35 -10.82 -25.49
C ARG A 101 -33.99 -9.90 -24.41
N PRO A 102 -33.74 -9.98 -23.08
CA PRO A 102 -32.55 -10.45 -22.35
C PRO A 102 -32.87 -11.21 -21.03
N GLY A 103 -31.84 -11.51 -20.22
CA GLY A 103 -31.94 -12.34 -19.02
C GLY A 103 -32.57 -11.73 -17.76
N ARG A 104 -32.82 -12.60 -16.78
CA ARG A 104 -32.84 -12.38 -15.31
C ARG A 104 -32.98 -13.76 -14.65
N ARG A 105 -32.11 -14.11 -13.69
CA ARG A 105 -32.38 -15.23 -12.76
C ARG A 105 -33.08 -14.64 -11.54
N GLY A 106 -34.35 -15.00 -11.35
CA GLY A 106 -35.11 -14.73 -10.13
C GLY A 106 -34.84 -15.80 -9.06
N ARG A 107 -34.98 -15.41 -7.79
CA ARG A 107 -35.05 -16.30 -6.63
C ARG A 107 -36.32 -17.16 -6.67
N PRO A 108 -36.34 -18.33 -6.01
CA PRO A 108 -37.58 -18.89 -5.48
C PRO A 108 -37.64 -18.82 -3.95
N GLU A 109 -38.78 -18.38 -3.43
CA GLU A 109 -39.24 -18.55 -2.05
C GLU A 109 -39.86 -19.94 -1.82
N GLU A 110 -40.10 -20.21 -0.54
CA GLU A 110 -40.43 -21.43 0.19
C GLU A 110 -41.66 -22.24 -0.29
N VAL A 111 -41.59 -23.55 -0.06
CA VAL A 111 -42.76 -24.41 0.20
C VAL A 111 -42.49 -25.23 1.45
N ALA A 112 -43.39 -25.10 2.42
CA ALA A 112 -43.36 -25.74 3.75
C ALA A 112 -43.72 -27.23 3.71
N ALA A 113 -43.12 -28.00 4.63
CA ALA A 113 -43.67 -29.25 5.16
C ALA A 113 -43.22 -29.43 6.62
N ALA A 114 -44.18 -29.67 7.50
CA ALA A 114 -44.03 -29.70 8.96
C ALA A 114 -43.76 -31.11 9.52
N GLU A 115 -42.93 -31.11 10.58
CA GLU A 115 -42.86 -31.93 11.81
C GLU A 115 -43.02 -33.46 11.82
N THR A 116 -42.05 -34.13 12.46
CA THR A 116 -42.27 -34.79 13.77
C THR A 116 -40.94 -35.09 14.46
N ALA A 117 -40.85 -34.75 15.75
CA ALA A 117 -39.70 -34.96 16.64
C ALA A 117 -40.00 -36.08 17.65
N ARG A 118 -38.97 -36.85 18.05
CA ARG A 118 -38.84 -37.49 19.37
C ARG A 118 -37.35 -37.63 19.78
N PRO A 119 -36.98 -37.44 21.07
CA PRO A 119 -35.60 -37.43 21.57
C PRO A 119 -35.22 -38.72 22.33
N ILE A 120 -33.92 -39.08 22.42
CA ILE A 120 -33.38 -40.01 23.43
C ILE A 120 -31.94 -39.62 23.86
N GLU A 121 -31.87 -39.22 25.13
CA GLU A 121 -30.89 -39.44 26.23
C GLU A 121 -29.40 -39.07 26.16
N GLU A 122 -29.05 -38.22 27.13
CA GLU A 122 -27.75 -38.01 27.78
C GLU A 122 -27.28 -39.25 28.56
N ARG A 123 -25.96 -39.44 28.63
CA ARG A 123 -25.30 -40.09 29.79
C ARG A 123 -24.02 -39.35 30.14
N GLU A 124 -24.06 -38.60 31.23
CA GLU A 124 -22.88 -38.28 32.03
C GLU A 124 -22.54 -39.48 32.93
N GLY A 125 -21.24 -39.72 33.12
CA GLY A 125 -20.70 -40.71 34.04
C GLY A 125 -19.36 -40.22 34.57
N SER A 126 -19.41 -39.66 35.77
CA SER A 126 -18.31 -39.08 36.52
C SER A 126 -17.41 -40.12 37.21
N ALA A 127 -16.13 -39.75 37.32
CA ALA A 127 -15.28 -39.83 38.52
C ALA A 127 -14.23 -40.97 38.69
N GLN A 128 -13.06 -40.48 39.14
CA GLN A 128 -12.05 -41.08 40.05
C GLN A 128 -10.74 -41.66 39.48
N GLY A 129 -9.62 -41.11 39.98
CA GLY A 129 -8.53 -41.92 40.55
C GLY A 129 -7.15 -41.85 39.89
N PHE A 130 -6.23 -41.04 40.43
CA PHE A 130 -4.78 -41.16 40.24
C PHE A 130 -4.21 -42.44 40.92
N PRO A 131 -3.09 -43.02 40.45
CA PRO A 131 -1.79 -42.66 41.06
C PRO A 131 -0.57 -42.63 40.10
N ARG A 132 0.48 -41.95 40.57
CA ARG A 132 1.85 -41.88 39.99
C ARG A 132 2.63 -43.18 40.21
N GLY A 133 3.52 -43.55 39.27
CA GLY A 133 4.74 -44.29 39.62
C GLY A 133 5.42 -45.17 38.56
N ARG A 134 6.65 -44.74 38.19
CA ARG A 134 7.85 -45.51 37.76
C ARG A 134 8.06 -45.94 36.30
N SER A 135 9.29 -45.60 35.90
CA SER A 135 10.10 -45.92 34.73
C SER A 135 10.41 -47.41 34.55
N LEU A 136 10.43 -47.88 33.29
CA LEU A 136 11.35 -48.90 32.78
C LEU A 136 11.73 -48.60 31.31
N ARG A 137 12.96 -48.99 30.97
CA ARG A 137 13.75 -48.69 29.75
C ARG A 137 13.38 -49.61 28.56
N ASN A 138 13.62 -49.09 27.34
CA ASN A 138 14.25 -49.72 26.15
C ASN A 138 13.55 -50.95 25.51
N VAL A 139 13.31 -51.15 24.19
CA VAL A 139 13.88 -50.73 22.86
C VAL A 139 12.81 -51.09 21.76
N PRO A 140 13.07 -51.13 20.42
CA PRO A 140 13.27 -50.10 19.37
C PRO A 140 12.12 -50.02 18.33
N GLU A 141 12.35 -49.21 17.27
CA GLU A 141 11.91 -49.35 15.86
C GLU A 141 10.94 -48.31 15.28
N ASN A 142 11.54 -47.44 14.44
CA ASN A 142 11.01 -46.68 13.29
C ASN A 142 9.70 -45.88 13.42
N PRO A 143 9.73 -44.54 13.30
CA PRO A 143 8.53 -43.80 12.94
C PRO A 143 8.12 -44.13 11.49
N PRO A 144 6.81 -44.11 11.17
CA PRO A 144 6.34 -44.35 9.80
C PRO A 144 6.94 -43.29 8.85
N PRO A 145 7.23 -43.64 7.60
CA PRO A 145 7.79 -42.68 6.66
C PRO A 145 6.77 -41.55 6.42
N ALA A 146 7.27 -40.32 6.41
CA ALA A 146 6.55 -39.16 5.89
C ALA A 146 5.99 -39.48 4.50
N PRO A 147 4.80 -38.99 4.14
CA PRO A 147 4.23 -39.25 2.83
C PRO A 147 5.23 -38.80 1.76
N ALA A 148 5.55 -39.73 0.85
CA ALA A 148 6.48 -39.51 -0.23
C ALA A 148 6.12 -38.21 -0.96
N VAL A 149 7.05 -37.25 -0.91
CA VAL A 149 7.05 -36.12 -1.84
C VAL A 149 7.21 -36.74 -3.21
N ASP A 150 6.09 -36.84 -3.93
CA ASP A 150 6.08 -37.33 -5.29
C ASP A 150 7.03 -36.43 -6.09
N ARG A 151 8.22 -36.94 -6.38
CA ARG A 151 9.15 -36.33 -7.33
C ARG A 151 8.49 -36.50 -8.68
N MET A 152 7.57 -35.59 -8.96
CA MET A 152 6.91 -35.44 -10.23
C MET A 152 8.01 -35.05 -11.23
N ARG A 153 8.63 -36.06 -11.83
CA ARG A 153 9.42 -35.92 -13.06
C ARG A 153 8.48 -35.29 -14.06
N ASN A 154 8.72 -34.02 -14.37
CA ASN A 154 8.08 -33.32 -15.48
C ASN A 154 8.38 -34.12 -16.76
N ARG A 155 7.44 -34.99 -17.14
CA ARG A 155 7.27 -35.38 -18.52
C ARG A 155 6.69 -34.17 -19.23
N GLU A 156 7.55 -33.55 -20.04
CA GLU A 156 7.15 -32.57 -21.04
C GLU A 156 6.12 -33.19 -21.98
N ASN A 157 4.84 -33.03 -21.65
CA ASN A 157 3.77 -33.12 -22.62
C ASN A 157 3.41 -31.70 -23.01
N GLY A 158 3.82 -31.33 -24.22
CA GLY A 158 3.52 -30.06 -24.83
C GLY A 158 2.01 -29.80 -24.98
N SER A 159 1.70 -28.51 -25.11
CA SER A 159 0.39 -27.88 -25.29
C SER A 159 -0.42 -27.57 -24.01
N GLY A 160 -0.14 -26.41 -23.39
CA GLY A 160 -1.15 -25.79 -22.52
C GLY A 160 -0.75 -24.63 -21.59
N SER A 161 0.53 -24.40 -21.25
CA SER A 161 0.90 -23.39 -20.24
C SER A 161 1.02 -21.95 -20.78
N GLY A 162 1.08 -21.77 -22.10
CA GLY A 162 1.35 -20.49 -22.75
C GLY A 162 0.12 -19.67 -23.17
N ARG A 163 -1.08 -19.95 -22.66
CA ARG A 163 -2.21 -19.04 -22.89
C ARG A 163 -1.99 -17.77 -22.09
N ARG A 164 -1.50 -16.73 -22.77
CA ARG A 164 -1.57 -15.36 -22.28
C ARG A 164 -3.04 -14.98 -22.11
N LEU A 165 -3.35 -14.19 -21.09
CA LEU A 165 -4.66 -13.54 -21.00
C LEU A 165 -4.84 -12.63 -22.23
N ALA A 166 -6.08 -12.25 -22.55
CA ALA A 166 -6.46 -11.69 -23.85
C ALA A 166 -5.71 -10.39 -24.24
N ASP A 167 -4.93 -9.82 -23.33
CA ASP A 167 -4.09 -8.62 -23.44
C ASP A 167 -2.58 -8.90 -23.63
N GLY A 168 -2.15 -10.17 -23.63
CA GLY A 168 -0.76 -10.54 -23.92
C GLY A 168 0.24 -10.26 -22.79
N GLY A 169 -0.17 -9.70 -21.65
CA GLY A 169 0.74 -9.30 -20.56
C GLY A 169 1.04 -10.41 -19.56
N LEU A 170 0.01 -11.03 -18.98
CA LEU A 170 0.16 -12.04 -17.93
C LEU A 170 0.00 -13.48 -18.41
N SER A 171 0.84 -14.36 -17.85
CA SER A 171 0.69 -15.81 -17.94
C SER A 171 -0.05 -16.38 -16.72
N TRP A 172 -0.73 -17.51 -16.89
CA TRP A 172 -1.28 -18.28 -15.76
C TRP A 172 -0.21 -18.68 -14.74
N GLU A 173 1.02 -18.89 -15.20
CA GLU A 173 2.15 -19.17 -14.33
C GLU A 173 2.49 -17.98 -13.44
N ALA A 174 2.53 -16.75 -13.97
CA ALA A 174 2.75 -15.54 -13.18
C ALA A 174 1.67 -15.36 -12.11
N LEU A 175 0.40 -15.62 -12.43
CA LEU A 175 -0.70 -15.56 -11.45
C LEU A 175 -0.58 -16.62 -10.34
N ARG A 176 -0.20 -17.85 -10.69
CA ARG A 176 0.05 -18.90 -9.69
C ARG A 176 1.24 -18.56 -8.81
N THR A 177 2.31 -18.03 -9.38
CA THR A 177 3.48 -17.57 -8.62
C THR A 177 3.11 -16.42 -7.68
N ARG A 178 2.32 -15.45 -8.15
CA ARG A 178 1.78 -14.39 -7.29
C ARG A 178 0.97 -14.97 -6.12
N ALA A 179 0.06 -15.91 -6.38
CA ALA A 179 -0.72 -16.55 -5.30
C ALA A 179 0.19 -17.22 -4.26
N ARG A 180 1.19 -17.99 -4.72
CA ARG A 180 2.20 -18.60 -3.84
C ARG A 180 2.99 -17.56 -3.03
N ILE A 181 3.34 -16.43 -3.63
CA ILE A 181 4.02 -15.32 -2.93
C ILE A 181 3.14 -14.77 -1.81
N LEU A 182 1.85 -14.51 -2.07
CA LEU A 182 0.91 -14.03 -1.05
C LEU A 182 0.75 -15.04 0.10
N ASP A 183 0.66 -16.33 -0.22
CA ASP A 183 0.59 -17.39 0.78
C ASP A 183 1.89 -17.47 1.61
N GLY A 184 3.05 -17.33 0.96
CA GLY A 184 4.36 -17.28 1.60
C GLY A 184 4.50 -16.09 2.55
N ILE A 185 4.01 -14.91 2.17
CA ILE A 185 3.96 -13.73 3.05
C ILE A 185 3.12 -14.04 4.30
N ARG A 186 1.89 -14.55 4.13
CA ARG A 186 1.03 -14.91 5.26
C ARG A 186 1.66 -15.97 6.16
N ALA A 187 2.32 -16.97 5.59
CA ALA A 187 3.03 -17.99 6.38
C ALA A 187 4.16 -17.36 7.20
N PHE A 188 5.00 -16.53 6.58
CA PHE A 188 6.14 -15.87 7.22
C PHE A 188 5.76 -15.10 8.49
N PHE A 189 4.70 -14.29 8.41
CA PHE A 189 4.23 -13.48 9.55
C PHE A 189 3.51 -14.31 10.61
N ARG A 190 2.66 -15.27 10.22
CA ARG A 190 1.97 -16.16 11.16
C ARG A 190 2.94 -17.02 11.97
N GLU A 191 3.99 -17.55 11.32
CA GLU A 191 5.03 -18.32 12.00
C GLU A 191 5.81 -17.49 13.04
N ARG A 192 5.81 -16.16 12.89
CA ARG A 192 6.42 -15.19 13.81
C ARG A 192 5.43 -14.63 14.83
N GLY A 193 4.20 -15.15 14.88
CA GLY A 193 3.19 -14.77 15.87
C GLY A 193 2.43 -13.49 15.56
N PHE A 194 2.56 -12.92 14.36
CA PHE A 194 1.76 -11.75 13.97
C PHE A 194 0.31 -12.13 13.69
N LEU A 195 -0.61 -11.26 14.09
CA LEU A 195 -2.03 -11.36 13.77
C LEU A 195 -2.33 -10.65 12.42
N GLU A 196 -2.94 -11.37 11.48
CA GLU A 196 -3.48 -10.76 10.24
C GLU A 196 -4.74 -9.95 10.60
N VAL A 197 -4.79 -8.69 10.22
CA VAL A 197 -5.93 -7.79 10.46
C VAL A 197 -6.53 -7.30 9.15
N ASP A 198 -7.83 -6.95 9.18
CA ASP A 198 -8.61 -6.47 8.01
C ASP A 198 -9.26 -5.11 8.33
N PRO A 199 -8.48 -4.01 8.29
CA PRO A 199 -9.00 -2.67 8.55
C PRO A 199 -9.93 -2.18 7.41
N PRO A 200 -10.88 -1.28 7.69
CA PRO A 200 -11.78 -0.76 6.66
C PRO A 200 -11.03 -0.05 5.53
N ILE A 201 -11.31 -0.45 4.29
CA ILE A 201 -10.75 0.17 3.08
C ILE A 201 -11.38 1.56 2.83
N ALA A 202 -12.69 1.69 3.01
CA ALA A 202 -13.40 2.96 2.90
C ALA A 202 -13.41 3.66 4.26
N GLN A 203 -12.70 4.79 4.36
CA GLN A 203 -12.48 5.51 5.61
C GLN A 203 -13.05 6.93 5.54
N ALA A 204 -13.60 7.41 6.66
CA ALA A 204 -14.11 8.79 6.75
C ALA A 204 -13.00 9.84 6.79
N TYR A 205 -11.80 9.43 7.21
CA TYR A 205 -10.62 10.27 7.31
C TYR A 205 -9.51 9.62 6.46
N PRO A 206 -8.90 10.34 5.51
CA PRO A 206 -7.81 9.81 4.71
C PRO A 206 -6.49 9.89 5.48
N ASN A 207 -5.51 9.10 5.07
CA ASN A 207 -4.13 9.36 5.47
C ASN A 207 -3.69 10.71 4.88
N ILE A 208 -3.01 11.51 5.68
CA ILE A 208 -2.54 12.84 5.28
C ILE A 208 -1.06 12.72 4.91
N ASP A 209 -0.77 12.81 3.62
CA ASP A 209 0.58 12.81 3.07
C ASP A 209 0.68 13.93 2.01
N PRO A 210 1.78 14.71 1.98
CA PRO A 210 1.92 15.83 1.05
C PRO A 210 2.00 15.42 -0.43
N ASN A 211 2.38 14.17 -0.71
CA ASN A 211 2.68 13.66 -2.04
C ASN A 211 1.67 12.60 -2.51
N ILE A 212 0.75 12.14 -1.64
CA ILE A 212 -0.25 11.13 -1.99
C ILE A 212 -1.65 11.76 -2.03
N TYR A 213 -2.39 11.44 -3.08
CA TYR A 213 -3.77 11.88 -3.26
C TYR A 213 -4.73 10.71 -2.99
N PRO A 214 -5.66 10.83 -2.03
CA PRO A 214 -6.63 9.77 -1.75
C PRO A 214 -7.73 9.74 -2.81
N VAL A 215 -8.23 8.54 -3.14
CA VAL A 215 -9.39 8.37 -4.03
C VAL A 215 -10.67 8.63 -3.22
N THR A 216 -11.54 9.51 -3.71
CA THR A 216 -12.84 9.80 -3.10
C THR A 216 -13.93 8.85 -3.60
N ILE A 217 -14.88 8.52 -2.73
CA ILE A 217 -16.03 7.68 -3.08
C ILE A 217 -17.25 8.56 -3.30
N SER A 218 -17.94 8.41 -4.44
CA SER A 218 -19.24 9.03 -4.70
C SER A 218 -20.38 8.04 -4.57
N ASP A 219 -21.56 8.53 -4.17
CA ASP A 219 -22.78 7.74 -4.16
C ASP A 219 -23.29 7.46 -5.59
N ALA A 220 -24.38 6.68 -5.69
CA ALA A 220 -24.98 6.32 -6.98
C ALA A 220 -25.51 7.52 -7.78
N ALA A 221 -25.77 8.67 -7.13
CA ALA A 221 -26.16 9.91 -7.79
C ALA A 221 -24.95 10.74 -8.25
N GLY A 222 -23.73 10.28 -7.99
CA GLY A 222 -22.49 10.98 -8.31
C GLY A 222 -22.11 12.04 -7.28
N VAL A 223 -22.79 12.10 -6.14
CA VAL A 223 -22.48 13.05 -5.06
C VAL A 223 -21.33 12.46 -4.24
N ALA A 224 -20.24 13.23 -4.11
CA ALA A 224 -19.10 12.82 -3.31
C ALA A 224 -19.54 12.56 -1.87
N THR A 225 -19.28 11.35 -1.38
CA THR A 225 -19.43 11.02 0.03
C THR A 225 -18.26 11.59 0.84
N ARG A 226 -18.34 11.48 2.17
CA ARG A 226 -17.20 11.80 3.06
C ARG A 226 -16.17 10.68 3.17
N HIS A 227 -16.23 9.66 2.31
CA HIS A 227 -15.31 8.53 2.37
C HIS A 227 -14.19 8.61 1.33
N TYR A 228 -13.06 8.08 1.74
CA TYR A 228 -11.85 7.93 0.97
C TYR A 228 -11.46 6.45 0.96
N LEU A 229 -10.95 5.97 -0.16
CA LEU A 229 -10.23 4.69 -0.15
C LEU A 229 -8.87 4.92 0.49
N HIS A 230 -8.49 4.07 1.45
CA HIS A 230 -7.24 4.22 2.18
C HIS A 230 -6.01 4.10 1.25
N THR A 231 -5.02 4.96 1.49
CA THR A 231 -3.74 4.94 0.75
C THR A 231 -2.72 4.02 1.43
N SER A 232 -2.99 3.67 2.68
CA SER A 232 -2.37 2.65 3.53
C SER A 232 -3.31 2.39 4.72
N PRO A 233 -3.30 1.19 5.34
CA PRO A 233 -4.03 0.89 6.57
C PRO A 233 -3.45 1.53 7.86
N GLU A 234 -2.34 2.28 7.77
CA GLU A 234 -1.54 2.79 8.90
C GLU A 234 -2.36 3.33 10.07
N ILE A 235 -3.25 4.30 9.83
CA ILE A 235 -4.03 4.94 10.89
C ILE A 235 -4.92 3.92 11.61
N ALA A 236 -5.56 3.02 10.86
CA ALA A 236 -6.44 2.01 11.43
C ALA A 236 -5.64 0.96 12.22
N MET A 237 -4.48 0.55 11.72
CA MET A 237 -3.60 -0.41 12.40
C MET A 237 -3.00 0.17 13.68
N LYS A 238 -2.58 1.43 13.68
CA LYS A 238 -2.09 2.11 14.89
C LYS A 238 -3.16 2.23 15.98
N LYS A 239 -4.44 2.38 15.61
CA LYS A 239 -5.55 2.29 16.58
C LYS A 239 -5.66 0.91 17.22
N LEU A 240 -5.44 -0.17 16.46
CA LEU A 240 -5.41 -1.54 17.00
C LEU A 240 -4.21 -1.75 17.93
N LEU A 241 -3.04 -1.20 17.58
CA LEU A 241 -1.85 -1.23 18.44
C LEU A 241 -2.09 -0.51 19.77
N ALA A 242 -2.67 0.68 19.74
CA ALA A 242 -3.05 1.42 20.94
C ALA A 242 -4.10 0.67 21.79
N ALA A 243 -4.94 -0.15 21.15
CA ALA A 243 -5.87 -1.05 21.82
C ALA A 243 -5.22 -2.36 22.34
N GLY A 244 -3.91 -2.55 22.15
CA GLY A 244 -3.16 -3.68 22.68
C GLY A 244 -3.16 -4.94 21.80
N SER A 245 -3.28 -4.81 20.48
CA SER A 245 -3.31 -5.97 19.56
C SER A 245 -2.05 -6.84 19.58
N GLY A 246 -0.91 -6.30 20.02
CA GLY A 246 0.40 -6.92 19.80
C GLY A 246 0.86 -6.78 18.35
N ASP A 247 1.77 -7.65 17.92
CA ASP A 247 2.31 -7.70 16.56
C ASP A 247 1.20 -8.00 15.54
N ILE A 248 1.02 -7.13 14.54
CA ILE A 248 -0.04 -7.22 13.53
C ILE A 248 0.49 -7.00 12.12
N PHE A 249 -0.18 -7.59 11.12
CA PHE A 249 0.06 -7.30 9.72
C PHE A 249 -1.23 -7.23 8.90
N TYR A 250 -1.21 -6.45 7.83
CA TYR A 250 -2.24 -6.35 6.82
C TYR A 250 -1.64 -6.78 5.47
N LEU A 251 -2.41 -7.54 4.68
CA LEU A 251 -2.06 -7.89 3.31
C LEU A 251 -3.28 -7.69 2.41
N GLY A 252 -3.35 -6.54 1.73
CA GLY A 252 -4.53 -6.21 0.92
C GLY A 252 -4.33 -5.03 -0.01
N LYS A 253 -5.44 -4.52 -0.54
CA LYS A 253 -5.45 -3.44 -1.55
C LYS A 253 -5.39 -2.07 -0.89
N VAL A 254 -4.67 -1.17 -1.54
CA VAL A 254 -4.61 0.27 -1.23
C VAL A 254 -4.75 1.07 -2.52
N PHE A 255 -5.16 2.33 -2.38
CA PHE A 255 -5.58 3.16 -3.51
C PHE A 255 -4.92 4.52 -3.46
N ARG A 256 -4.36 4.97 -4.57
CA ARG A 256 -3.74 6.30 -4.72
C ARG A 256 -4.18 6.90 -6.04
N ASP A 257 -4.70 8.12 -6.00
CA ASP A 257 -5.02 8.89 -7.18
C ASP A 257 -3.73 9.47 -7.79
N ARG A 258 -3.75 9.74 -9.11
CA ARG A 258 -2.64 10.31 -9.89
C ARG A 258 -1.40 9.43 -10.03
N GLU A 259 -1.57 8.12 -9.94
CA GLU A 259 -0.54 7.14 -10.25
C GLU A 259 -0.56 6.76 -11.74
N GLY A 260 0.61 6.58 -12.37
CA GLY A 260 0.66 6.35 -13.82
C GLY A 260 2.03 6.07 -14.44
N SER A 261 2.83 5.17 -13.85
CA SER A 261 4.13 4.76 -14.41
C SER A 261 4.28 3.23 -14.47
N PRO A 262 5.32 2.69 -15.13
CA PRO A 262 5.58 1.24 -15.14
C PRO A 262 5.72 0.60 -13.75
N LEU A 263 5.97 1.41 -12.71
CA LEU A 263 6.14 0.97 -11.31
C LEU A 263 4.97 1.39 -10.39
N HIS A 264 3.93 2.03 -10.94
CA HIS A 264 2.82 2.60 -10.18
C HIS A 264 1.47 2.21 -10.79
N SER A 265 0.50 1.97 -9.92
CA SER A 265 -0.88 1.65 -10.28
C SER A 265 -1.81 2.34 -9.29
N PRO A 266 -2.94 2.91 -9.72
CA PRO A 266 -3.90 3.54 -8.81
C PRO A 266 -4.45 2.59 -7.75
N GLU A 267 -4.47 1.29 -8.05
CA GLU A 267 -4.74 0.20 -7.11
C GLU A 267 -3.54 -0.74 -7.07
N PHE A 268 -3.03 -1.05 -5.89
CA PHE A 268 -1.94 -1.99 -5.70
C PHE A 268 -2.06 -2.74 -4.36
N THR A 269 -1.29 -3.81 -4.20
CA THR A 269 -1.25 -4.67 -3.02
C THR A 269 -0.12 -4.23 -2.11
N MET A 270 -0.46 -3.98 -0.86
CA MET A 270 0.47 -3.58 0.19
C MET A 270 0.48 -4.64 1.28
N LEU A 271 1.68 -4.96 1.74
CA LEU A 271 1.92 -5.61 3.01
C LEU A 271 2.30 -4.51 3.99
N GLU A 272 1.60 -4.37 5.10
CA GLU A 272 1.98 -3.45 6.16
C GLU A 272 2.02 -4.20 7.48
N TRP A 273 3.04 -4.02 8.31
CA TRP A 273 3.15 -4.71 9.59
C TRP A 273 3.77 -3.84 10.66
N TYR A 274 3.49 -4.18 11.91
CA TYR A 274 3.97 -3.47 13.08
C TYR A 274 4.44 -4.46 14.14
N ARG A 275 5.63 -4.20 14.69
CA ARG A 275 6.25 -4.99 15.75
C ARG A 275 6.31 -4.18 17.04
N VAL A 276 5.58 -4.61 18.05
CA VAL A 276 5.57 -3.99 19.38
C VAL A 276 6.91 -4.24 20.06
N GLY A 277 7.54 -3.17 20.56
CA GLY A 277 8.89 -3.18 21.12
C GLY A 277 10.01 -3.37 20.08
N GLY A 278 9.67 -3.44 18.78
CA GLY A 278 10.65 -3.56 17.70
C GLY A 278 11.33 -2.24 17.35
N SER A 279 12.58 -2.33 16.91
CA SER A 279 13.35 -1.22 16.32
C SER A 279 13.21 -1.19 14.80
N ALA A 280 13.60 -0.10 14.15
CA ALA A 280 13.73 -0.08 12.68
C ALA A 280 14.67 -1.19 12.17
N GLY A 281 15.67 -1.57 12.99
CA GLY A 281 16.55 -2.70 12.73
C GLY A 281 15.85 -4.07 12.68
N ASP A 282 14.80 -4.25 13.46
CA ASP A 282 13.96 -5.46 13.43
C ASP A 282 13.13 -5.52 12.15
N ALA A 283 12.47 -4.41 11.80
CA ALA A 283 11.69 -4.32 10.56
C ALA A 283 12.57 -4.56 9.31
N MET A 284 13.79 -3.98 9.27
CA MET A 284 14.77 -4.24 8.21
C MET A 284 15.14 -5.73 8.11
N ARG A 285 15.31 -6.43 9.24
CA ARG A 285 15.56 -7.89 9.24
C ARG A 285 14.38 -8.67 8.69
N ASP A 286 13.15 -8.29 9.05
CA ASP A 286 11.94 -8.93 8.50
C ASP A 286 11.92 -8.85 6.97
N ILE A 287 12.30 -7.69 6.41
CA ILE A 287 12.37 -7.47 4.95
C ILE A 287 13.43 -8.36 4.29
N GLU A 288 14.64 -8.42 4.86
CA GLU A 288 15.73 -9.25 4.36
C GLU A 288 15.33 -10.73 4.35
N GLU A 289 14.80 -11.22 5.48
CA GLU A 289 14.39 -12.62 5.65
C GLU A 289 13.22 -13.00 4.74
N LEU A 290 12.20 -12.13 4.65
CA LEU A 290 11.05 -12.34 3.78
C LEU A 290 11.48 -12.38 2.31
N SER A 291 12.28 -11.41 1.87
CA SER A 291 12.76 -11.32 0.49
C SER A 291 13.58 -12.55 0.10
N ARG A 292 14.46 -13.00 1.00
CA ARG A 292 15.27 -14.22 0.82
C ARG A 292 14.39 -15.47 0.72
N ALA A 293 13.45 -15.64 1.65
CA ALA A 293 12.57 -16.81 1.69
C ALA A 293 11.68 -16.91 0.44
N LEU A 294 11.08 -15.80 0.03
CA LEU A 294 10.25 -15.75 -1.17
C LEU A 294 11.07 -15.97 -2.44
N SER A 295 12.28 -15.41 -2.51
CA SER A 295 13.19 -15.65 -3.64
C SER A 295 13.61 -17.11 -3.73
N ALA A 296 14.00 -17.75 -2.63
CA ALA A 296 14.31 -19.17 -2.61
C ALA A 296 13.10 -20.03 -3.06
N MET A 297 11.89 -19.69 -2.61
CA MET A 297 10.67 -20.40 -2.99
C MET A 297 10.31 -20.27 -4.48
N VAL A 298 10.52 -19.10 -5.07
CA VAL A 298 10.11 -18.79 -6.46
C VAL A 298 11.22 -19.13 -7.45
N ASN A 299 12.46 -18.74 -7.15
CA ASN A 299 13.60 -18.80 -8.06
C ASN A 299 14.52 -20.01 -7.80
N GLY A 300 14.30 -20.74 -6.70
CA GLY A 300 15.21 -21.82 -6.26
C GLY A 300 16.57 -21.32 -5.78
N ARG A 301 16.73 -20.00 -5.59
CA ARG A 301 17.94 -19.32 -5.15
C ARG A 301 17.60 -18.02 -4.43
N GLU A 302 18.53 -17.49 -3.66
CA GLU A 302 18.35 -16.25 -2.89
C GLU A 302 18.86 -15.04 -3.68
N ALA A 303 18.32 -14.84 -4.89
CA ALA A 303 18.69 -13.76 -5.79
C ALA A 303 17.58 -13.44 -6.80
N VAL A 304 17.50 -12.18 -7.21
CA VAL A 304 16.64 -11.71 -8.30
C VAL A 304 17.46 -11.26 -9.50
N VAL A 305 16.85 -11.17 -10.67
CA VAL A 305 17.50 -10.68 -11.89
C VAL A 305 16.75 -9.45 -12.37
N ARG A 306 17.45 -8.34 -12.55
CA ARG A 306 16.90 -7.09 -13.09
C ARG A 306 17.88 -6.43 -14.04
N GLY A 307 17.42 -5.97 -15.20
CA GLY A 307 18.29 -5.35 -16.21
C GLY A 307 19.47 -6.25 -16.62
N GLY A 308 19.28 -7.57 -16.64
CA GLY A 308 20.32 -8.56 -16.96
C GLY A 308 21.38 -8.77 -15.86
N ARG A 309 21.26 -8.12 -14.70
CA ARG A 309 22.16 -8.29 -13.56
C ARG A 309 21.52 -9.14 -12.48
N GLU A 310 22.30 -10.06 -11.93
CA GLU A 310 21.91 -10.80 -10.73
C GLU A 310 22.14 -9.93 -9.48
N ILE A 311 21.12 -9.87 -8.63
CA ILE A 311 21.13 -9.11 -7.38
C ILE A 311 20.96 -10.11 -6.23
N PRO A 312 22.02 -10.39 -5.46
CA PRO A 312 21.96 -11.30 -4.32
C PRO A 312 21.04 -10.74 -3.22
N LEU A 313 20.20 -11.60 -2.64
CA LEU A 313 19.36 -11.29 -1.47
C LEU A 313 19.83 -12.02 -0.20
N CYS A 314 20.84 -12.90 -0.32
CA CYS A 314 21.33 -13.76 0.75
C CYS A 314 22.19 -13.04 1.80
N ARG A 315 22.70 -11.84 1.46
CA ARG A 315 23.59 -11.05 2.32
C ARG A 315 22.78 -9.99 3.07
N PRO A 316 23.21 -9.57 4.28
CA PRO A 316 22.68 -8.37 4.90
C PRO A 316 22.78 -7.18 3.94
N TRP A 317 21.72 -6.39 3.84
CA TRP A 317 21.67 -5.23 2.97
C TRP A 317 22.46 -4.09 3.61
N GLU A 318 23.14 -3.31 2.79
CA GLU A 318 23.84 -2.14 3.29
C GLU A 318 22.85 -1.16 3.91
N ARG A 319 23.19 -0.62 5.09
CA ARG A 319 22.44 0.47 5.72
C ARG A 319 23.17 1.77 5.46
N ARG A 320 22.74 2.48 4.42
CA ARG A 320 23.34 3.72 3.97
C ARG A 320 22.63 4.89 4.63
N GLU A 321 23.35 5.61 5.47
CA GLU A 321 22.82 6.79 6.15
C GLU A 321 22.82 8.00 5.20
N LEU A 322 21.71 8.75 5.16
CA LEU A 322 21.51 9.82 4.19
C LEU A 322 22.46 11.00 4.40
N SER A 323 22.72 11.43 5.63
CA SER A 323 23.72 12.48 5.89
C SER A 323 25.11 12.10 5.34
N VAL A 324 25.50 10.83 5.42
CA VAL A 324 26.75 10.31 4.83
C VAL A 324 26.66 10.34 3.30
N ALA A 325 25.55 9.86 2.72
CA ALA A 325 25.37 9.87 1.27
C ALA A 325 25.43 11.28 0.67
N TYR A 326 24.76 12.25 1.30
CA TYR A 326 24.80 13.66 0.89
C TYR A 326 26.22 14.24 1.02
N ARG A 327 26.92 13.96 2.11
CA ARG A 327 28.29 14.44 2.32
C ARG A 327 29.27 13.89 1.28
N GLU A 328 29.21 12.59 0.99
CA GLU A 328 30.12 11.93 0.05
C GLU A 328 29.81 12.29 -1.41
N LEU A 329 28.53 12.30 -1.80
CA LEU A 329 28.14 12.46 -3.20
C LEU A 329 27.95 13.93 -3.61
N LEU A 330 27.55 14.79 -2.68
CA LEU A 330 27.27 16.21 -2.94
C LEU A 330 28.23 17.16 -2.24
N GLY A 331 29.02 16.69 -1.27
CA GLY A 331 29.90 17.55 -0.47
C GLY A 331 29.13 18.50 0.45
N ALA A 332 27.93 18.13 0.88
CA ALA A 332 27.04 18.97 1.69
C ALA A 332 26.31 18.15 2.76
N GLU A 333 25.92 18.81 3.86
CA GLU A 333 24.96 18.22 4.81
C GLU A 333 23.56 18.17 4.17
N MET A 334 22.78 17.14 4.51
CA MET A 334 21.43 16.98 3.93
C MET A 334 20.43 18.07 4.34
N THR A 335 20.76 18.86 5.37
CA THR A 335 19.98 20.02 5.85
C THR A 335 20.46 21.36 5.27
N ASP A 336 21.60 21.38 4.55
CA ASP A 336 22.16 22.60 3.97
C ASP A 336 21.70 22.80 2.52
N ALA A 337 20.65 23.61 2.35
CA ALA A 337 20.12 23.95 1.03
C ALA A 337 21.16 24.58 0.10
N ALA A 338 22.02 25.47 0.61
CA ALA A 338 23.03 26.14 -0.21
C ALA A 338 24.11 25.16 -0.65
N GLY A 339 24.56 24.29 0.26
CA GLY A 339 25.48 23.20 -0.02
C GLY A 339 24.93 22.21 -1.04
N ILE A 340 23.69 21.74 -0.87
CA ILE A 340 23.03 20.82 -1.82
C ILE A 340 22.97 21.44 -3.22
N ARG A 341 22.55 22.72 -3.31
CA ARG A 341 22.50 23.45 -4.58
C ARG A 341 23.87 23.53 -5.26
N ALA A 342 24.92 23.83 -4.50
CA ALA A 342 26.28 23.90 -5.02
C ALA A 342 26.79 22.51 -5.47
N GLY A 343 26.49 21.47 -4.68
CA GLY A 343 26.78 20.08 -4.98
C GLY A 343 26.14 19.61 -6.28
N LEU A 344 24.82 19.83 -6.43
CA LEU A 344 24.08 19.55 -7.66
C LEU A 344 24.65 20.30 -8.87
N SER A 345 24.94 21.60 -8.71
CA SER A 345 25.51 22.41 -9.79
C SER A 345 26.88 21.89 -10.26
N ARG A 346 27.72 21.45 -9.32
CA ARG A 346 29.03 20.85 -9.62
C ARG A 346 28.92 19.52 -10.37
N LEU A 347 27.85 18.76 -10.15
CA LEU A 347 27.52 17.54 -10.89
C LEU A 347 26.86 17.81 -12.25
N GLY A 348 26.66 19.08 -12.62
CA GLY A 348 26.11 19.48 -13.92
C GLY A 348 24.59 19.68 -13.95
N PHE A 349 23.90 19.49 -12.82
CA PHE A 349 22.48 19.84 -12.71
C PHE A 349 22.30 21.36 -12.61
N ARG A 350 21.09 21.85 -12.88
CA ARG A 350 20.76 23.28 -12.82
C ARG A 350 19.58 23.53 -11.88
N PRO A 351 19.81 23.49 -10.55
CA PRO A 351 18.78 23.82 -9.57
C PRO A 351 18.41 25.31 -9.66
N ASP A 352 17.11 25.63 -9.59
CA ASP A 352 16.60 26.99 -9.67
C ASP A 352 16.76 27.71 -8.32
N ALA A 353 17.20 28.97 -8.33
CA ALA A 353 17.48 29.72 -7.11
C ALA A 353 16.27 29.84 -6.15
N SER A 354 15.05 29.69 -6.65
CA SER A 354 13.80 29.72 -5.86
C SER A 354 13.43 28.37 -5.23
N GLU A 355 14.08 27.26 -5.61
CA GLU A 355 13.84 25.96 -5.00
C GLU A 355 14.10 26.02 -3.49
N SER A 356 13.09 25.60 -2.73
CA SER A 356 13.16 25.40 -1.29
C SER A 356 14.13 24.28 -0.92
N TRP A 357 14.46 24.18 0.37
CA TRP A 357 15.29 23.09 0.88
C TRP A 357 14.71 21.71 0.54
N GLU A 358 13.40 21.50 0.72
CA GLU A 358 12.77 20.21 0.42
C GLU A 358 12.84 19.86 -1.08
N GLU A 359 12.62 20.84 -1.96
CA GLU A 359 12.73 20.62 -3.41
C GLU A 359 14.18 20.25 -3.80
N LEU A 360 15.17 20.92 -3.22
CA LEU A 360 16.58 20.59 -3.42
C LEU A 360 16.94 19.21 -2.85
N PHE A 361 16.43 18.88 -1.66
CA PHE A 361 16.61 17.57 -1.06
C PHE A 361 16.05 16.49 -1.98
N PHE A 362 14.78 16.57 -2.38
CA PHE A 362 14.18 15.55 -3.25
C PHE A 362 14.83 15.50 -4.64
N ARG A 363 15.29 16.64 -5.16
CA ARG A 363 16.04 16.66 -6.42
C ARG A 363 17.37 15.92 -6.29
N ALA A 364 18.15 16.21 -5.25
CA ALA A 364 19.37 15.48 -4.94
C ALA A 364 19.11 13.99 -4.69
N TYR A 365 18.03 13.68 -3.99
CA TYR A 365 17.59 12.33 -3.73
C TYR A 365 17.39 11.54 -5.04
N LEU A 366 16.54 12.05 -5.94
CA LEU A 366 16.19 11.38 -7.20
C LEU A 366 17.34 11.34 -8.21
N GLU A 367 18.12 12.41 -8.32
CA GLU A 367 19.14 12.55 -9.37
C GLU A 367 20.49 11.93 -8.97
N VAL A 368 20.75 11.73 -7.67
CA VAL A 368 22.08 11.33 -7.16
C VAL A 368 22.00 10.18 -6.18
N ILE A 369 21.18 10.29 -5.13
CA ILE A 369 21.17 9.31 -4.03
C ILE A 369 20.50 7.99 -4.44
N GLU A 370 19.34 8.04 -5.09
CA GLU A 370 18.63 6.86 -5.57
C GLU A 370 19.42 6.08 -6.64
N PRO A 371 20.08 6.73 -7.62
CA PRO A 371 21.03 6.06 -8.52
C PRO A 371 22.20 5.36 -7.79
N ASP A 372 22.76 5.97 -6.74
CA ASP A 372 23.80 5.33 -5.91
C ASP A 372 23.24 4.09 -5.19
N ALA A 373 22.06 4.20 -4.58
CA ALA A 373 21.38 3.08 -3.95
C ALA A 373 21.07 1.95 -4.95
N ALA A 374 20.68 2.29 -6.17
CA ALA A 374 20.45 1.33 -7.25
C ALA A 374 21.72 0.57 -7.65
N ALA A 375 22.87 1.26 -7.71
CA ALA A 375 24.15 0.67 -8.07
C ALA A 375 24.65 -0.38 -7.05
N ARG A 376 24.20 -0.27 -5.79
CA ARG A 376 24.54 -1.22 -4.69
C ARG A 376 23.78 -2.54 -4.77
N GLY A 377 22.75 -2.64 -5.60
CA GLY A 377 21.92 -3.84 -5.71
C GLY A 377 20.87 -3.92 -4.60
N THR A 378 21.26 -4.13 -3.35
CA THR A 378 20.34 -4.12 -2.20
C THR A 378 20.81 -3.12 -1.14
N CYS A 379 19.95 -2.20 -0.75
CA CYS A 379 20.32 -1.11 0.16
C CYS A 379 19.12 -0.63 0.97
N PHE A 380 19.36 -0.29 2.23
CA PHE A 380 18.47 0.55 3.03
C PHE A 380 19.02 1.97 3.08
N LEU A 381 18.24 2.94 2.62
CA LEU A 381 18.49 4.36 2.91
C LEU A 381 17.88 4.68 4.28
N THR A 382 18.66 5.27 5.18
CA THR A 382 18.29 5.47 6.59
C THR A 382 18.63 6.89 7.06
N GLY A 383 18.04 7.33 8.17
CA GLY A 383 18.37 8.62 8.78
C GLY A 383 17.83 9.81 7.99
N TYR A 384 16.52 9.83 7.75
CA TYR A 384 15.88 10.94 7.05
C TYR A 384 15.85 12.20 7.92
N PRO A 385 15.88 13.41 7.33
CA PRO A 385 15.60 14.62 8.08
C PRO A 385 14.25 14.51 8.82
N ALA A 386 14.20 14.95 10.08
CA ALA A 386 13.00 14.86 10.91
C ALA A 386 11.78 15.56 10.28
N ALA A 387 12.01 16.64 9.53
CA ALA A 387 10.98 17.35 8.76
C ALA A 387 10.28 16.47 7.70
N LEU A 388 10.95 15.41 7.23
CA LEU A 388 10.43 14.46 6.23
C LEU A 388 9.99 13.13 6.86
N GLY A 389 9.86 13.07 8.19
CA GLY A 389 9.48 11.88 8.95
C GLY A 389 8.14 12.02 9.64
N ALA A 390 7.06 12.38 8.93
CA ALA A 390 5.75 12.73 9.51
C ALA A 390 5.25 11.81 10.63
N MET A 391 5.45 10.50 10.47
CA MET A 391 4.99 9.45 11.38
C MET A 391 6.13 8.78 12.16
N ALA A 392 7.37 9.20 11.89
CA ALA A 392 8.58 8.61 12.45
C ALA A 392 9.01 9.35 13.72
N ARG A 393 9.42 8.56 14.72
CA ARG A 393 10.12 9.03 15.91
C ARG A 393 11.41 9.76 15.51
N ARG A 394 11.74 10.82 16.25
CA ARG A 394 13.06 11.46 16.17
C ARG A 394 14.13 10.60 16.84
N ARG A 395 15.32 10.56 16.26
CA ARG A 395 16.47 9.86 16.80
C ARG A 395 16.84 10.40 18.17
N GLU A 396 17.17 9.51 19.07
CA GLU A 396 17.65 9.87 20.39
C GLU A 396 19.03 10.52 20.31
N GLY A 397 19.19 11.69 20.92
CA GLY A 397 20.44 12.47 20.87
C GLY A 397 20.64 13.31 19.61
N ASP A 398 19.82 13.11 18.57
CA ASP A 398 19.87 13.90 17.33
C ASP A 398 18.44 14.16 16.79
N PRO A 399 17.76 15.20 17.30
CA PRO A 399 16.36 15.45 16.99
C PRO A 399 16.11 15.93 15.55
N ASP A 400 17.15 16.26 14.79
CA ASP A 400 17.04 16.67 13.39
C ASP A 400 16.94 15.46 12.45
N VAL A 401 17.09 14.24 12.98
CA VAL A 401 16.99 12.98 12.24
C VAL A 401 15.78 12.18 12.71
N ALA A 402 15.03 11.61 11.78
CA ALA A 402 13.98 10.64 12.02
C ALA A 402 14.50 9.21 11.83
N GLU A 403 14.02 8.28 12.66
CA GLU A 403 14.27 6.84 12.53
C GLU A 403 13.37 6.23 11.44
N ARG A 404 13.53 6.75 10.22
CA ARG A 404 12.89 6.28 8.98
C ARG A 404 13.92 5.59 8.10
N PHE A 405 13.45 4.61 7.34
CA PHE A 405 14.22 3.94 6.31
C PHE A 405 13.38 3.62 5.07
N GLU A 406 14.06 3.47 3.93
CA GLU A 406 13.50 2.92 2.70
C GLU A 406 14.40 1.80 2.19
N GLY A 407 13.81 0.69 1.75
CA GLY A 407 14.52 -0.49 1.25
C GLY A 407 14.42 -0.60 -0.27
N TYR A 408 15.59 -0.78 -0.90
CA TYR A 408 15.76 -0.83 -2.35
C TYR A 408 16.30 -2.17 -2.79
N VAL A 409 15.73 -2.71 -3.88
CA VAL A 409 16.23 -3.89 -4.58
C VAL A 409 16.35 -3.59 -6.07
N GLY A 410 17.58 -3.62 -6.59
CA GLY A 410 17.93 -3.32 -7.96
C GLY A 410 17.55 -1.92 -8.40
N GLY A 411 17.50 -0.94 -7.49
CA GLY A 411 17.02 0.41 -7.80
C GLY A 411 15.50 0.54 -7.85
N VAL A 412 14.78 -0.35 -7.17
CA VAL A 412 13.34 -0.22 -6.95
C VAL A 412 13.11 -0.15 -5.44
N GLU A 413 12.52 0.94 -4.98
CA GLU A 413 12.01 1.03 -3.61
C GLU A 413 10.90 -0.01 -3.42
N ILE A 414 11.09 -0.97 -2.54
CA ILE A 414 10.09 -2.00 -2.25
C ILE A 414 9.40 -1.76 -0.91
N VAL A 415 9.98 -0.98 -0.01
CA VAL A 415 9.47 -0.80 1.35
C VAL A 415 9.88 0.55 1.93
N ASN A 416 8.98 1.15 2.69
CA ASN A 416 9.23 2.32 3.53
C ASN A 416 8.80 1.96 4.95
N GLY A 417 9.58 2.32 5.95
CA GLY A 417 9.30 2.01 7.35
C GLY A 417 9.99 2.95 8.32
N TYR A 418 9.58 2.87 9.58
CA TYR A 418 10.10 3.74 10.63
C TYR A 418 9.89 3.15 12.03
N GLU A 419 10.64 3.66 13.01
CA GLU A 419 10.20 3.60 14.40
C GLU A 419 9.10 4.62 14.63
N GLU A 420 8.00 4.17 15.23
CA GLU A 420 6.77 4.94 15.29
C GLU A 420 6.84 6.12 16.25
N LEU A 421 6.32 7.27 15.82
CA LEU A 421 6.07 8.40 16.70
C LEU A 421 4.91 8.05 17.64
N THR A 422 5.22 7.98 18.94
CA THR A 422 4.24 7.66 20.00
C THR A 422 3.73 8.89 20.75
N ASP A 423 4.39 10.04 20.60
CA ASP A 423 3.94 11.30 21.22
C ASP A 423 2.71 11.85 20.50
N ALA A 424 1.57 11.82 21.19
CA ALA A 424 0.29 12.23 20.65
C ALA A 424 0.23 13.73 20.29
N ALA A 425 0.86 14.59 21.09
CA ALA A 425 0.83 16.03 20.86
C ALA A 425 1.70 16.39 19.65
N GLU A 426 2.90 15.80 19.56
CA GLU A 426 3.76 15.99 18.40
C GLU A 426 3.11 15.44 17.12
N GLN A 427 2.45 14.27 17.19
CA GLN A 427 1.77 13.71 16.03
C GLN A 427 0.59 14.58 15.57
N GLU A 428 -0.18 15.16 16.51
CA GLU A 428 -1.27 16.09 16.22
C GLU A 428 -0.76 17.37 15.52
N ASP A 429 0.32 17.96 16.01
CA ASP A 429 0.95 19.14 15.43
C ASP A 429 1.42 18.86 14.00
N ARG A 430 2.11 17.73 13.78
CA ARG A 430 2.60 17.32 12.46
C ARG A 430 1.47 17.08 11.47
N LEU A 431 0.41 16.36 11.86
CA LEU A 431 -0.74 16.09 11.00
C LEU A 431 -1.50 17.37 10.65
N THR A 432 -1.66 18.28 11.61
CA THR A 432 -2.31 19.57 11.38
C THR A 432 -1.50 20.40 10.38
N ALA A 433 -0.18 20.49 10.55
CA ALA A 433 0.70 21.20 9.63
C ALA A 433 0.66 20.62 8.20
N LEU A 434 0.63 19.28 8.07
CA LEU A 434 0.49 18.61 6.77
C LEU A 434 -0.88 18.87 6.13
N ALA A 435 -1.97 18.80 6.89
CA ALA A 435 -3.31 19.09 6.40
C ALA A 435 -3.41 20.54 5.88
N GLU A 436 -2.83 21.49 6.60
CA GLU A 436 -2.77 22.89 6.16
C GLU A 436 -1.92 23.08 4.91
N ARG A 437 -0.76 22.42 4.84
CA ARG A 437 0.09 22.42 3.65
C ARG A 437 -0.65 21.86 2.44
N HIS A 438 -1.30 20.71 2.60
CA HIS A 438 -2.11 20.10 1.54
C HIS A 438 -3.19 21.09 1.07
N ARG A 439 -3.91 21.71 2.00
CA ARG A 439 -4.92 22.74 1.67
C ARG A 439 -4.34 23.92 0.91
N ARG A 440 -3.15 24.41 1.25
CA ARG A 440 -2.48 25.49 0.51
C ARG A 440 -2.11 25.09 -0.91
N LEU A 441 -1.70 23.84 -1.13
CA LEU A 441 -1.25 23.34 -2.43
C LEU A 441 -2.41 22.94 -3.35
N THR A 442 -3.44 22.31 -2.80
CA THR A 442 -4.51 21.67 -3.60
C THR A 442 -5.84 22.41 -3.51
N GLY A 443 -6.02 23.28 -2.51
CA GLY A 443 -7.29 23.91 -2.17
C GLY A 443 -8.27 23.00 -1.41
N ALA A 444 -7.96 21.70 -1.27
CA ALA A 444 -8.82 20.73 -0.59
C ALA A 444 -8.40 20.58 0.89
N ALA A 445 -9.38 20.51 1.79
CA ALA A 445 -9.12 20.20 3.20
C ALA A 445 -9.17 18.68 3.42
N LEU A 446 -8.11 18.11 3.97
CA LEU A 446 -8.09 16.74 4.47
C LEU A 446 -8.26 16.78 6.00
N PRO A 447 -9.33 16.18 6.56
CA PRO A 447 -9.55 16.22 7.99
C PRO A 447 -8.60 15.26 8.72
N VAL A 448 -8.05 15.71 9.85
CA VAL A 448 -7.32 14.84 10.79
C VAL A 448 -8.33 13.95 11.51
N ASP A 449 -7.99 12.67 11.70
CA ASP A 449 -8.85 11.68 12.35
C ASP A 449 -8.83 11.86 13.89
N PRO A 450 -9.92 12.34 14.52
CA PRO A 450 -9.96 12.55 15.96
C PRO A 450 -9.83 11.22 16.74
N GLY A 451 -10.36 10.13 16.20
CA GLY A 451 -10.24 8.81 16.82
C GLY A 451 -8.81 8.28 16.76
N PHE A 452 -7.99 8.73 15.80
CA PHE A 452 -6.56 8.40 15.79
C PHE A 452 -5.82 9.16 16.89
N LEU A 453 -6.07 10.46 17.01
CA LEU A 453 -5.48 11.27 18.09
C LEU A 453 -5.88 10.73 19.47
N ASP A 454 -7.13 10.33 19.65
CA ASP A 454 -7.59 9.71 20.89
C ASP A 454 -6.88 8.38 21.15
N ALA A 455 -6.68 7.54 20.14
CA ALA A 455 -5.91 6.31 20.29
C ALA A 455 -4.45 6.56 20.71
N LEU A 456 -3.79 7.56 20.10
CA LEU A 456 -2.44 7.96 20.51
C LEU A 456 -2.39 8.43 21.97
N ARG A 457 -3.39 9.22 22.41
CA ARG A 457 -3.51 9.69 23.80
C ARG A 457 -3.76 8.55 24.80
N HIS A 458 -4.42 7.47 24.38
CA HIS A 458 -4.56 6.25 25.19
C HIS A 458 -3.22 5.51 25.31
N GLY A 459 -2.33 5.68 24.34
CA GLY A 459 -0.95 5.19 24.36
C GLY A 459 -0.68 4.24 23.20
N LEU A 460 0.04 4.72 22.20
CA LEU A 460 0.67 3.85 21.21
C LEU A 460 1.92 3.23 21.84
N PRO A 461 2.05 1.90 21.92
CA PRO A 461 3.27 1.29 22.43
C PRO A 461 4.45 1.62 21.52
N ALA A 462 5.66 1.67 22.09
CA ALA A 462 6.87 1.74 21.28
C ALA A 462 6.87 0.58 20.28
N CYS A 463 7.02 0.88 18.99
CA CYS A 463 6.98 -0.11 17.93
C CYS A 463 7.69 0.41 16.68
N SER A 464 7.94 -0.51 15.74
CA SER A 464 8.41 -0.20 14.40
C SER A 464 7.42 -0.74 13.37
N GLY A 465 7.11 0.05 12.36
CA GLY A 465 6.25 -0.31 11.26
C GLY A 465 6.97 -0.27 9.91
N ALA A 466 6.46 -1.04 8.94
CA ALA A 466 6.90 -0.96 7.56
C ALA A 466 5.78 -1.31 6.58
N ALA A 467 5.76 -0.63 5.44
CA ALA A 467 4.82 -0.81 4.35
C ALA A 467 5.58 -1.22 3.07
N LEU A 468 5.40 -2.47 2.65
CA LEU A 468 6.02 -3.10 1.49
C LEU A 468 5.06 -3.16 0.30
N GLY A 469 5.54 -2.69 -0.86
CA GLY A 469 4.84 -2.79 -2.14
C GLY A 469 4.95 -4.19 -2.72
N VAL A 470 3.93 -5.03 -2.48
CA VAL A 470 3.94 -6.45 -2.87
C VAL A 470 4.04 -6.61 -4.38
N ASP A 471 3.44 -5.71 -5.15
CA ASP A 471 3.49 -5.77 -6.62
C ASP A 471 4.90 -5.54 -7.17
N ARG A 472 5.68 -4.65 -6.55
CA ARG A 472 7.08 -4.43 -6.91
C ARG A 472 7.94 -5.63 -6.52
N LEU A 473 7.68 -6.24 -5.36
CA LEU A 473 8.36 -7.47 -4.95
C LEU A 473 8.05 -8.63 -5.90
N VAL A 474 6.78 -8.85 -6.27
CA VAL A 474 6.38 -9.87 -7.25
C VAL A 474 7.05 -9.63 -8.60
N MET A 475 7.06 -8.38 -9.07
CA MET A 475 7.76 -7.99 -10.30
C MET A 475 9.25 -8.39 -10.27
N LEU A 476 9.96 -8.06 -9.19
CA LEU A 476 11.37 -8.41 -9.01
C LEU A 476 11.61 -9.92 -8.93
N LEU A 477 10.76 -10.64 -8.20
CA LEU A 477 10.85 -12.10 -8.07
C LEU A 477 10.62 -12.81 -9.41
N LEU A 478 9.73 -12.27 -10.26
CA LEU A 478 9.48 -12.77 -11.61
C LEU A 478 10.55 -12.32 -12.64
N GLY A 479 11.53 -11.52 -12.23
CA GLY A 479 12.56 -10.97 -13.12
C GLY A 479 11.98 -10.03 -14.18
N ARG A 480 11.00 -9.20 -13.80
CA ARG A 480 10.30 -8.25 -14.68
C ARG A 480 10.70 -6.82 -14.36
N ASP A 481 10.49 -5.93 -15.33
CA ASP A 481 10.82 -4.50 -15.20
C ASP A 481 9.60 -3.60 -14.95
N GLY A 482 8.37 -4.13 -15.10
CA GLY A 482 7.13 -3.40 -14.82
C GLY A 482 6.13 -4.20 -13.98
N ILE A 483 5.39 -3.51 -13.11
CA ILE A 483 4.41 -4.16 -12.21
C ILE A 483 3.24 -4.78 -12.97
N ALA A 484 3.00 -4.32 -14.20
CA ALA A 484 1.98 -4.86 -15.09
C ALA A 484 2.22 -6.33 -15.45
N ASP A 485 3.44 -6.85 -15.33
CA ASP A 485 3.75 -8.25 -15.62
C ASP A 485 3.45 -9.20 -14.45
N GLY A 486 3.23 -8.63 -13.25
CA GLY A 486 2.95 -9.36 -11.99
C GLY A 486 1.52 -9.18 -11.47
N MET A 487 0.68 -8.42 -12.19
CA MET A 487 -0.67 -8.04 -11.78
C MET A 487 -1.66 -8.23 -12.91
N TYR A 488 -2.73 -9.00 -12.69
CA TYR A 488 -3.87 -8.96 -13.61
C TYR A 488 -4.49 -7.56 -13.59
N ARG A 489 -4.77 -7.01 -14.77
CA ARG A 489 -5.37 -5.69 -14.97
C ARG A 489 -6.73 -5.81 -15.64
#